data_AF-A0A814H4H8-F1
#
_entry.id   AF-A0A814H4H8-F1
#
_cell.length_a   1.000
_cell.length_b   1.000
_cell.length_c   1.000
_cell.angle_alpha   90.00
_cell.angle_beta   90.00
_cell.angle_gamma   90.00
#
_symmetry.space_group_name_H-M   'P 1'
#
loop_
_entity.id
_entity.type
_entity.pdbx_description
1 polymer ?
#
loop_
_entity_poly.entity_id
_entity_poly.type
_entity_poly.pdbx_seq_one_letter_code
_entity_poly.pdbx_strand_id
1 'polypeptide(L)'
;MDQSSLRSLDASGRTLSSPICTLPYVALSDCVQTYHLSFYNEPIRIYFSGLRNITLVNSINCLNNSSSFPPTIRSIRIILFYAYPNYMVPNWPVILHSLKKLCQLSSLRVFMYDLPKPADDESCEIIAKGTSLFRDFGFYFRRKFDSSDDKIETTFEDHTKFIRQLCHRILQLSFDKPPYYSIEDDNCGLTMWF
;
A
#
# COMPACT_ATOMS: atom_id res chain seq x y z
N MET A 1 33.25 -8.37 -15.33
CA MET A 1 32.15 -8.12 -14.37
C MET A 1 30.95 -7.76 -15.21
N ASP A 2 30.20 -8.76 -15.63
CA ASP A 2 28.93 -8.63 -16.36
C ASP A 2 27.95 -9.56 -15.66
N GLN A 3 26.94 -9.00 -14.98
CA GLN A 3 25.78 -9.75 -14.54
C GLN A 3 24.62 -9.40 -15.48
N SER A 4 24.61 -10.06 -16.63
CA SER A 4 23.40 -10.18 -17.44
C SER A 4 22.41 -11.08 -16.71
N SER A 5 21.43 -10.45 -16.06
CA SER A 5 20.21 -11.13 -15.62
C SER A 5 19.41 -11.51 -16.88
N LEU A 6 19.66 -12.73 -17.37
CA LEU A 6 18.87 -13.39 -18.39
C LEU A 6 17.42 -13.53 -17.91
N ARG A 7 16.55 -12.65 -18.40
CA ARG A 7 15.10 -12.89 -18.40
C ARG A 7 14.83 -14.01 -19.40
N SER A 8 14.64 -15.23 -18.92
CA SER A 8 14.09 -16.30 -19.76
C SER A 8 12.62 -16.00 -20.03
N LEU A 9 12.33 -15.48 -21.22
CA LEU A 9 11.00 -15.49 -21.81
C LEU A 9 10.69 -16.93 -22.22
N ASP A 10 9.74 -17.55 -21.54
CA ASP A 10 9.15 -18.80 -22.01
C ASP A 10 8.06 -18.49 -23.05
N ALA A 11 7.97 -19.33 -24.08
CA ALA A 11 7.16 -19.17 -25.29
C ALA A 11 5.65 -19.33 -25.08
N SER A 12 5.18 -19.34 -23.82
CA SER A 12 3.77 -19.41 -23.43
C SER A 12 3.18 -18.05 -23.02
N GLY A 13 3.97 -16.97 -23.00
CA GLY A 13 3.49 -15.61 -22.70
C GLY A 13 2.97 -15.41 -21.27
N ARG A 14 3.08 -16.43 -20.40
CA ARG A 14 2.75 -16.34 -18.97
C ARG A 14 4.04 -16.24 -18.18
N THR A 15 4.48 -15.01 -17.91
CA THR A 15 5.44 -14.75 -16.85
C THR A 15 4.78 -15.06 -15.50
N LEU A 16 4.87 -16.31 -15.04
CA LEU A 16 4.83 -16.62 -13.62
C LEU A 16 6.08 -16.00 -13.01
N SER A 17 6.02 -14.70 -12.73
CA SER A 17 7.07 -14.04 -11.97
C SER A 17 7.03 -14.66 -10.57
N SER A 18 8.01 -15.53 -10.28
CA SER A 18 8.21 -16.03 -8.93
C SER A 18 8.33 -14.82 -7.99
N PRO A 19 7.69 -14.86 -6.81
CA PRO A 19 7.71 -13.74 -5.90
C PRO A 19 9.15 -13.36 -5.55
N ILE A 20 9.49 -12.07 -5.67
CA ILE A 20 10.76 -11.57 -5.14
C ILE A 20 10.56 -11.38 -3.65
N CYS A 21 10.94 -12.40 -2.88
CA CYS A 21 10.97 -12.37 -1.43
C CYS A 21 12.40 -12.05 -0.99
N THR A 22 12.64 -10.85 -0.49
CA THR A 22 13.93 -10.52 0.12
C THR A 22 13.84 -10.71 1.63
N LEU A 23 14.54 -11.73 2.13
CA LEU A 23 14.80 -11.95 3.54
C LEU A 23 16.28 -11.70 3.81
N PRO A 24 16.65 -11.14 4.98
CA PRO A 24 18.06 -11.11 5.38
C PRO A 24 18.61 -12.55 5.46
N TYR A 25 19.78 -12.77 4.83
CA TYR A 25 20.35 -14.08 4.50
C TYR A 25 20.74 -14.96 5.72
N VAL A 26 20.58 -14.46 6.95
CA VAL A 26 20.97 -15.14 8.21
C VAL A 26 19.92 -14.86 9.32
N ALA A 27 18.64 -15.03 9.01
CA ALA A 27 17.58 -14.83 10.01
C ALA A 27 16.92 -16.16 10.39
N LEU A 28 16.92 -16.47 11.69
CA LEU A 28 15.98 -17.45 12.26
C LEU A 28 14.55 -16.95 11.97
N SER A 29 13.65 -17.84 11.57
CA SER A 29 12.25 -17.50 11.24
C SER A 29 11.56 -16.70 12.33
N ASP A 30 11.93 -16.94 13.59
CA ASP A 30 11.35 -16.30 14.78
C ASP A 30 11.88 -14.86 15.00
N CYS A 31 12.94 -14.46 14.29
CA CYS A 31 13.54 -13.14 14.35
C CYS A 31 13.15 -12.22 13.19
N VAL A 32 12.48 -12.75 12.16
CA VAL A 32 12.06 -11.95 10.99
C VAL A 32 10.89 -11.05 11.39
N GLN A 33 11.19 -9.78 11.67
CA GLN A 33 10.17 -8.79 12.04
C GLN A 33 9.58 -8.05 10.84
N THR A 34 10.26 -8.07 9.69
CA THR A 34 9.85 -7.34 8.48
C THR A 34 9.92 -8.24 7.26
N TYR A 35 8.87 -8.23 6.45
CA TYR A 35 8.77 -9.00 5.21
C TYR A 35 8.48 -8.07 4.03
N HIS A 36 9.22 -8.25 2.94
CA HIS A 36 9.05 -7.50 1.71
C HIS A 36 8.58 -8.45 0.60
N LEU A 37 7.41 -8.17 0.04
CA LEU A 37 6.81 -8.95 -1.05
C LEU A 37 6.60 -8.03 -2.25
N SER A 38 7.14 -8.43 -3.40
CA SER A 38 7.08 -7.62 -4.62
C SER A 38 6.51 -8.38 -5.82
N PHE A 39 5.65 -7.71 -6.57
CA PHE A 39 5.06 -8.15 -7.85
C PHE A 39 4.28 -9.48 -7.78
N TYR A 40 3.63 -9.76 -6.65
CA TYR A 40 2.90 -11.00 -6.42
C TYR A 40 1.38 -10.77 -6.42
N ASN A 41 0.64 -11.57 -7.18
CA ASN A 41 -0.80 -11.37 -7.43
C ASN A 41 -1.70 -12.42 -6.76
N GLU A 42 -1.12 -13.46 -6.15
CA GLU A 42 -1.85 -14.53 -5.48
C GLU A 42 -1.86 -14.36 -3.94
N PRO A 43 -2.79 -15.01 -3.23
CA PRO A 43 -2.73 -15.10 -1.77
C PRO A 43 -1.48 -15.88 -1.33
N ILE A 44 -0.68 -15.30 -0.44
CA ILE A 44 0.47 -15.98 0.17
C ILE A 44 0.15 -16.39 1.60
N ARG A 45 0.62 -17.59 2.00
CA ARG A 45 0.63 -18.01 3.39
C ARG A 45 1.97 -17.65 4.01
N ILE A 46 1.94 -16.82 5.06
CA ILE A 46 3.15 -16.34 5.73
C ILE A 46 3.20 -16.99 7.12
N TYR A 47 4.19 -17.83 7.35
CA TYR A 47 4.32 -18.63 8.59
C TYR A 47 5.31 -18.04 9.61
N PHE A 48 5.76 -16.80 9.42
CA PHE A 48 6.71 -16.14 10.32
C PHE A 48 6.02 -15.65 11.60
N SER A 49 6.16 -16.42 12.69
CA SER A 49 5.58 -16.13 14.01
C SER A 49 5.94 -14.74 14.56
N GLY A 50 7.19 -14.31 14.35
CA GLY A 50 7.73 -13.03 14.80
C GLY A 50 7.42 -11.82 13.92
N LEU A 51 6.70 -12.00 12.81
CA LEU A 51 6.49 -10.95 11.80
C LEU A 51 5.59 -9.83 12.32
N ARG A 52 6.09 -8.59 12.27
CA ARG A 52 5.36 -7.39 12.71
C ARG A 52 5.06 -6.41 11.59
N ASN A 53 5.92 -6.36 10.57
CA ASN A 53 5.86 -5.36 9.51
C ASN A 53 5.84 -6.05 8.14
N ILE A 54 4.95 -5.61 7.26
CA ILE A 54 4.90 -6.09 5.88
C ILE A 54 5.02 -4.91 4.94
N THR A 55 5.89 -5.01 3.94
CA THR A 55 5.93 -4.12 2.78
C THR A 55 5.46 -4.89 1.56
N LEU A 56 4.39 -4.42 0.93
CA LEU A 56 3.82 -4.97 -0.30
C LEU A 56 4.11 -4.01 -1.45
N VAL A 57 4.88 -4.45 -2.43
CA VAL A 57 5.17 -3.71 -3.67
C VAL A 57 4.39 -4.35 -4.81
N ASN A 58 3.43 -3.63 -5.43
CA ASN A 58 2.54 -4.19 -6.46
C ASN A 58 1.97 -5.58 -6.09
N SER A 59 1.65 -5.77 -4.80
CA SER A 59 1.19 -7.06 -4.26
C SER A 59 -0.04 -6.89 -3.35
N ILE A 60 -0.88 -5.90 -3.66
CA ILE A 60 -2.01 -5.52 -2.80
C ILE A 60 -3.08 -6.60 -2.71
N ASN A 61 -3.20 -7.46 -3.72
CA ASN A 61 -4.13 -8.60 -3.72
C ASN A 61 -3.90 -9.58 -2.58
N CYS A 62 -2.68 -9.65 -2.04
CA CYS A 62 -2.40 -10.49 -0.88
C CYS A 62 -3.24 -10.07 0.34
N LEU A 63 -3.76 -8.83 0.35
CA LEU A 63 -4.65 -8.33 1.39
C LEU A 63 -6.13 -8.70 1.17
N ASN A 64 -6.52 -9.28 0.03
CA ASN A 64 -7.90 -9.70 -0.18
C ASN A 64 -8.34 -10.81 0.80
N ASN A 65 -7.36 -11.56 1.33
CA ASN A 65 -7.58 -12.54 2.38
C ASN A 65 -6.37 -12.59 3.33
N SER A 66 -6.32 -11.66 4.28
CA SER A 66 -5.32 -11.59 5.35
C SER A 66 -5.55 -12.61 6.47
N SER A 67 -6.41 -13.62 6.29
CA SER A 67 -6.52 -14.71 7.29
C SER A 67 -5.26 -15.59 7.36
N SER A 68 -4.43 -15.57 6.31
CA SER A 68 -3.17 -16.29 6.23
C SER A 68 -1.99 -15.52 6.84
N PHE A 69 -2.24 -14.32 7.36
CA PHE A 69 -1.24 -13.44 7.92
C PHE A 69 -1.12 -13.65 9.44
N PRO A 70 0.10 -13.63 10.01
CA PRO A 70 0.28 -13.75 11.46
C PRO A 70 -0.50 -12.69 12.24
N PRO A 71 -1.12 -13.05 13.39
CA PRO A 71 -1.86 -12.09 14.23
C PRO A 71 -0.94 -11.04 14.89
N THR A 72 0.38 -11.22 14.80
CA THR A 72 1.43 -10.35 15.33
C THR A 72 1.73 -9.13 14.45
N ILE A 73 1.15 -9.04 13.25
CA ILE A 73 1.35 -7.89 12.37
C ILE A 73 0.79 -6.61 12.99
N ARG A 74 1.62 -5.57 12.97
CA ARG A 74 1.32 -4.24 13.50
C ARG A 74 1.34 -3.15 12.45
N SER A 75 2.14 -3.32 11.38
CA SER A 75 2.30 -2.33 10.33
C SER A 75 2.28 -2.97 8.95
N ILE A 76 1.52 -2.35 8.04
CA ILE A 76 1.52 -2.69 6.61
C ILE A 76 1.85 -1.44 5.82
N ARG A 77 2.83 -1.56 4.93
CA ARG A 77 3.19 -0.58 3.92
C ARG A 77 2.85 -1.11 2.55
N ILE A 78 2.09 -0.36 1.77
CA ILE A 78 1.69 -0.68 0.42
C ILE A 78 2.35 0.32 -0.52
N ILE A 79 3.03 -0.18 -1.55
CA ILE A 79 3.71 0.62 -2.56
C ILE A 79 3.20 0.14 -3.91
N LEU A 80 2.46 0.99 -4.60
CA LEU A 80 1.92 0.72 -5.91
C LEU A 80 2.62 1.58 -6.95
N PHE A 81 3.07 0.97 -8.03
CA PHE A 81 3.61 1.66 -9.18
C PHE A 81 2.71 1.38 -10.38
N TYR A 82 2.00 2.42 -10.85
CA TYR A 82 1.03 2.31 -11.95
C TYR A 82 1.70 1.87 -13.25
N ALA A 83 2.89 2.40 -13.53
CA ALA A 83 3.64 2.10 -14.76
C ALA A 83 4.29 0.70 -14.80
N TYR A 84 4.18 -0.09 -13.72
CA TYR A 84 4.84 -1.40 -13.61
C TYR A 84 3.85 -2.55 -13.82
N PRO A 85 4.35 -3.72 -14.27
CA PRO A 85 3.53 -4.93 -14.38
C PRO A 85 2.91 -5.31 -13.03
N ASN A 86 1.79 -6.03 -13.11
CA ASN A 86 0.98 -6.47 -11.97
C ASN A 86 0.41 -5.33 -11.12
N TYR A 87 0.36 -4.10 -11.64
CA TYR A 87 -0.45 -3.04 -11.02
C TYR A 87 -1.91 -3.47 -10.98
N MET A 88 -2.54 -3.29 -9.83
CA MET A 88 -3.95 -3.56 -9.63
C MET A 88 -4.59 -2.41 -8.86
N VAL A 89 -5.75 -1.98 -9.35
CA VAL A 89 -6.56 -0.97 -8.69
C VAL A 89 -7.04 -1.54 -7.35
N PRO A 90 -6.76 -0.86 -6.22
CA PRO A 90 -7.20 -1.34 -4.91
C PRO A 90 -8.73 -1.44 -4.81
N ASN A 91 -9.24 -2.60 -4.41
CA ASN A 91 -10.62 -2.73 -3.94
C ASN A 91 -10.65 -2.41 -2.44
N TRP A 92 -10.74 -1.11 -2.10
CA TRP A 92 -10.70 -0.62 -0.72
C TRP A 92 -11.71 -1.30 0.22
N PRO A 93 -12.99 -1.51 -0.16
CA PRO A 93 -13.93 -2.26 0.68
C PRO A 93 -13.40 -3.63 1.11
N VAL A 94 -12.91 -4.43 0.15
CA VAL A 94 -12.40 -5.78 0.40
C VAL A 94 -11.12 -5.74 1.24
N ILE A 95 -10.19 -4.87 0.87
CA ILE A 95 -8.90 -4.72 1.56
C ILE A 95 -9.14 -4.30 3.01
N LEU A 96 -9.90 -3.24 3.26
CA LEU A 96 -10.17 -2.74 4.61
C LEU A 96 -10.95 -3.77 5.44
N HIS A 97 -11.93 -4.46 4.86
CA HIS A 97 -12.63 -5.56 5.54
C HIS A 97 -11.65 -6.67 5.97
N SER A 98 -10.71 -7.03 5.11
CA SER A 98 -9.72 -8.04 5.46
C SER A 98 -8.77 -7.56 6.56
N LEU A 99 -8.27 -6.32 6.45
CA LEU A 99 -7.35 -5.74 7.45
C LEU A 99 -7.95 -5.70 8.86
N LYS A 100 -9.28 -5.57 9.02
CA LYS A 100 -9.98 -5.66 10.31
C LYS A 100 -9.74 -7.00 11.05
N LYS A 101 -9.38 -8.07 10.34
CA LYS A 101 -9.08 -9.39 10.93
C LYS A 101 -7.71 -9.43 11.63
N LEU A 102 -6.85 -8.43 11.40
CA LEU A 102 -5.53 -8.33 12.00
C LEU A 102 -5.60 -7.52 13.30
N CYS A 103 -5.90 -8.19 14.42
CA CYS A 103 -6.20 -7.53 15.69
C CYS A 103 -5.10 -6.60 16.26
N GLN A 104 -3.83 -6.81 15.89
CA GLN A 104 -2.72 -5.95 16.33
C GLN A 104 -2.32 -4.88 15.31
N LEU A 105 -2.95 -4.87 14.13
CA LEU A 105 -2.65 -3.91 13.08
C LEU A 105 -3.03 -2.51 13.57
N SER A 106 -2.06 -1.62 13.59
CA SER A 106 -2.21 -0.25 14.07
C SER A 106 -1.61 0.79 13.13
N SER A 107 -0.84 0.35 12.12
CA SER A 107 -0.22 1.24 11.14
C SER A 107 -0.51 0.76 9.72
N LEU A 108 -1.00 1.67 8.86
CA LEU A 108 -1.18 1.46 7.44
C LEU A 108 -0.63 2.66 6.67
N ARG A 109 0.29 2.42 5.74
CA ARG A 109 0.79 3.45 4.82
C ARG A 109 0.66 3.01 3.37
N VAL A 110 0.05 3.85 2.54
CA VAL A 110 -0.20 3.58 1.12
C VAL A 110 0.51 4.62 0.27
N PHE A 111 1.40 4.17 -0.61
CA PHE A 111 2.10 5.01 -1.58
C PHE A 111 1.69 4.59 -2.98
N MET A 112 1.17 5.51 -3.79
CA MET A 112 0.78 5.28 -5.18
C MET A 112 1.62 6.15 -6.10
N TYR A 113 2.44 5.50 -6.91
CA TYR A 113 3.35 6.14 -7.85
C TYR A 113 2.75 6.18 -9.25
N ASP A 114 2.84 7.35 -9.87
CA ASP A 114 2.48 7.60 -11.28
C ASP A 114 1.01 7.29 -11.61
N LEU A 115 0.14 7.45 -10.62
CA LEU A 115 -1.28 7.21 -10.80
C LEU A 115 -1.88 8.31 -11.69
N PRO A 116 -2.64 7.97 -12.75
CA PRO A 116 -3.19 8.96 -13.67
C PRO A 116 -4.44 9.66 -13.14
N LYS A 117 -5.10 9.09 -12.12
CA LYS A 117 -6.28 9.68 -11.46
C LYS A 117 -6.39 9.14 -10.03
N PRO A 118 -6.80 9.95 -9.04
CA PRO A 118 -7.09 9.44 -7.69
C PRO A 118 -8.26 8.45 -7.69
N ALA A 119 -8.48 7.81 -6.54
CA ALA A 119 -9.70 7.06 -6.32
C ALA A 119 -10.93 7.99 -6.29
N ASP A 120 -12.11 7.44 -6.59
CA ASP A 120 -13.36 8.20 -6.63
C ASP A 120 -13.89 8.60 -5.24
N ASP A 121 -14.96 9.40 -5.23
CA ASP A 121 -15.59 9.90 -4.01
C ASP A 121 -16.14 8.80 -3.11
N GLU A 122 -16.60 7.68 -3.69
CA GLU A 122 -17.07 6.51 -2.93
C GLU A 122 -15.90 5.83 -2.23
N SER A 123 -14.80 5.59 -2.95
CA SER A 123 -13.57 5.05 -2.39
C SER A 123 -13.01 5.96 -1.30
N CYS A 124 -13.04 7.28 -1.50
CA CYS A 124 -12.64 8.27 -0.50
C CYS A 124 -13.42 8.12 0.81
N GLU A 125 -14.76 7.95 0.73
CA GLU A 125 -15.63 7.70 1.89
C GLU A 125 -15.23 6.43 2.64
N ILE A 126 -14.99 5.37 1.87
CA ILE A 126 -14.72 4.03 2.40
C ILE A 126 -13.35 4.01 3.08
N ILE A 127 -12.34 4.65 2.48
CA ILE A 127 -11.02 4.84 3.11
C ILE A 127 -11.17 5.64 4.39
N ALA A 128 -11.89 6.78 4.37
CA ALA A 128 -12.08 7.63 5.54
C ALA A 128 -12.72 6.87 6.71
N LYS A 129 -13.76 6.06 6.46
CA LYS A 129 -14.37 5.22 7.51
C LYS A 129 -13.41 4.16 8.03
N GLY A 130 -12.58 3.62 7.15
CA GLY A 130 -11.56 2.62 7.47
C GLY A 130 -10.39 3.15 8.28
N THR A 131 -10.10 4.47 8.28
CA THR A 131 -8.92 5.00 8.98
C THR A 131 -8.99 4.84 10.49
N SER A 132 -10.20 4.78 11.06
CA SER A 132 -10.45 4.51 12.48
C SER A 132 -9.85 3.20 13.00
N LEU A 133 -9.47 2.29 12.10
CA LEU A 133 -8.78 1.04 12.43
C LEU A 133 -7.31 1.23 12.80
N PHE A 134 -6.72 2.38 12.46
CA PHE A 134 -5.28 2.59 12.54
C PHE A 134 -4.96 3.74 13.49
N ARG A 135 -3.91 3.56 14.30
CA ARG A 135 -3.30 4.64 15.10
C ARG A 135 -2.34 5.49 14.27
N ASP A 136 -1.75 4.93 13.22
CA ASP A 136 -0.86 5.60 12.27
C ASP A 136 -1.35 5.30 10.85
N PHE A 137 -1.95 6.28 10.20
CA PHE A 137 -2.47 6.15 8.85
C PHE A 137 -1.75 7.11 7.91
N GLY A 138 -1.39 6.64 6.71
CA GLY A 138 -0.79 7.47 5.69
C GLY A 138 -1.25 7.11 4.28
N PHE A 139 -1.50 8.13 3.46
CA PHE A 139 -1.95 7.98 2.08
C PHE A 139 -1.25 9.01 1.19
N TYR A 140 -0.51 8.54 0.20
CA TYR A 140 0.41 9.38 -0.58
C TYR A 140 0.32 9.07 -2.07
N PHE A 141 0.21 10.12 -2.88
CA PHE A 141 0.48 10.09 -4.31
C PHE A 141 1.91 10.54 -4.54
N ARG A 142 2.64 9.81 -5.38
CA ARG A 142 4.05 10.07 -5.68
C ARG A 142 4.23 10.10 -7.19
N ARG A 143 5.17 10.90 -7.64
CA ARG A 143 5.67 10.86 -9.01
C ARG A 143 7.00 10.15 -9.01
N LYS A 144 7.18 9.17 -9.88
CA LYS A 144 8.48 8.61 -10.20
C LYS A 144 9.05 9.48 -11.31
N PHE A 145 10.24 10.02 -11.06
CA PHE A 145 10.99 10.87 -11.97
C PHE A 145 11.02 10.28 -13.39
N ASP A 146 10.50 11.03 -14.40
CA ASP A 146 11.09 11.18 -15.76
C ASP A 146 10.15 11.64 -16.90
N SER A 147 8.87 11.95 -16.70
CA SER A 147 8.05 12.49 -17.81
C SER A 147 7.86 14.00 -17.71
N SER A 148 8.42 14.78 -18.64
CA SER A 148 8.24 16.23 -18.76
C SER A 148 7.04 16.59 -19.67
N ASP A 149 5.82 16.22 -19.27
CA ASP A 149 4.61 16.45 -20.08
C ASP A 149 3.56 17.34 -19.36
N ASP A 150 2.94 18.26 -20.11
CA ASP A 150 1.90 19.19 -19.64
C ASP A 150 0.59 18.50 -19.16
N LYS A 151 0.44 17.19 -19.42
CA LYS A 151 -0.68 16.36 -18.90
C LYS A 151 -0.59 16.09 -17.39
N ILE A 152 0.48 16.56 -16.75
CA ILE A 152 0.82 16.27 -15.35
C ILE A 152 0.17 17.26 -14.37
N GLU A 153 -0.15 18.47 -14.82
CA GLU A 153 -0.71 19.51 -13.96
C GLU A 153 -2.15 19.17 -13.52
N THR A 154 -2.98 18.70 -14.45
CA THR A 154 -4.36 18.25 -14.14
C THR A 154 -4.38 17.02 -13.23
N THR A 155 -3.38 16.13 -13.34
CA THR A 155 -3.27 14.96 -12.45
C THR A 155 -2.91 15.36 -11.03
N PHE A 156 -2.02 16.33 -10.87
CA PHE A 156 -1.56 16.80 -9.57
C PHE A 156 -2.64 17.55 -8.80
N GLU A 157 -3.42 18.40 -9.48
CA GLU A 157 -4.57 19.06 -8.86
C GLU A 157 -5.61 18.08 -8.35
N ASP A 158 -5.92 17.04 -9.12
CA ASP A 158 -6.91 16.04 -8.74
C ASP A 158 -6.45 15.21 -7.53
N HIS A 159 -5.17 14.84 -7.47
CA HIS A 159 -4.60 14.20 -6.27
C HIS A 159 -4.65 15.11 -5.04
N THR A 160 -4.32 16.40 -5.20
CA THR A 160 -4.41 17.39 -4.12
C THR A 160 -5.84 17.55 -3.62
N LYS A 161 -6.83 17.64 -4.52
CA LYS A 161 -8.26 17.69 -4.18
C LYS A 161 -8.66 16.44 -3.40
N PHE A 162 -8.26 15.27 -3.85
CA PHE A 162 -8.54 14.01 -3.16
C PHE A 162 -7.96 13.98 -1.74
N ILE A 163 -6.69 14.35 -1.55
CA ILE A 163 -6.06 14.37 -0.22
C ILE A 163 -6.80 15.29 0.74
N ARG A 164 -7.21 16.47 0.28
CA ARG A 164 -8.00 17.43 1.07
C ARG A 164 -9.38 16.85 1.42
N GLN A 165 -10.07 16.25 0.46
CA GLN A 165 -11.37 15.61 0.68
C GLN A 165 -11.26 14.47 1.68
N LEU A 166 -10.25 13.60 1.55
CA LEU A 166 -10.00 12.49 2.46
C LEU A 166 -9.76 13.01 3.88
N CYS A 167 -8.88 14.01 4.04
CA CYS A 167 -8.62 14.64 5.33
C CYS A 167 -9.91 15.18 5.96
N HIS A 168 -10.68 15.96 5.21
CA HIS A 168 -11.94 16.53 5.67
C HIS A 168 -12.93 15.46 6.14
N ARG A 169 -13.14 14.39 5.36
CA ARG A 169 -14.04 13.30 5.73
C ARG A 169 -13.60 12.57 6.99
N ILE A 170 -12.29 12.33 7.15
CA ILE A 170 -11.76 11.69 8.37
C ILE A 170 -12.00 12.59 9.60
N LEU A 171 -11.73 13.88 9.49
CA LEU A 171 -11.97 14.84 10.58
C LEU A 171 -13.46 14.89 10.97
N GLN A 172 -14.37 14.87 9.99
CA GLN A 172 -15.82 14.84 10.25
C GLN A 172 -16.27 13.58 10.99
N LEU A 173 -15.57 12.45 10.82
CA LEU A 173 -15.88 11.18 11.50
C LEU A 173 -15.24 11.07 12.90
N SER A 174 -14.32 11.97 13.26
CA SER A 174 -13.52 11.90 14.48
C SER A 174 -14.15 12.73 15.61
N PHE A 175 -15.30 12.29 16.12
CA PHE A 175 -16.14 13.08 17.03
C PHE A 175 -15.57 13.26 18.45
N ASP A 176 -14.83 12.28 18.98
CA ASP A 176 -14.40 12.29 20.38
C ASP A 176 -13.08 13.04 20.61
N LYS A 177 -12.12 12.87 19.71
CA LYS A 177 -10.86 13.63 19.65
C LYS A 177 -10.41 13.76 18.20
N PRO A 178 -10.14 14.98 17.71
CA PRO A 178 -9.60 15.14 16.37
C PRO A 178 -8.20 14.52 16.29
N PRO A 179 -7.88 13.75 15.23
CA PRO A 179 -6.54 13.21 15.04
C PRO A 179 -5.53 14.34 14.85
N TYR A 180 -4.28 14.08 15.24
CA TYR A 180 -3.16 14.87 14.74
C TYR A 180 -2.96 14.52 13.28
N TYR A 181 -2.76 15.51 12.42
CA TYR A 181 -2.52 15.26 11.01
C TYR A 181 -1.49 16.21 10.43
N SER A 182 -0.85 15.76 9.35
CA SER A 182 0.05 16.55 8.53
C SER A 182 -0.25 16.26 7.07
N ILE A 183 -0.41 17.32 6.28
CA ILE A 183 -0.45 17.28 4.83
C ILE A 183 0.93 17.70 4.35
N GLU A 184 1.51 16.98 3.40
CA GLU A 184 2.81 17.33 2.83
C GLU A 184 2.76 18.67 2.09
N ASP A 185 3.88 19.36 1.94
CA ASP A 185 3.94 20.71 1.35
C ASP A 185 3.38 20.75 -0.08
N ASP A 186 3.52 19.66 -0.82
CA ASP A 186 2.98 19.46 -2.17
C ASP A 186 1.49 19.06 -2.18
N ASN A 187 0.87 18.92 -1.01
CA ASN A 187 -0.50 18.44 -0.79
C ASN A 187 -0.83 17.07 -1.39
N CYS A 188 0.18 16.27 -1.77
CA CYS A 188 -0.02 14.93 -2.33
C CYS A 188 0.11 13.80 -1.30
N GLY A 189 0.32 14.15 -0.04
CA GLY A 189 0.44 13.21 1.07
C GLY A 189 -0.38 13.63 2.28
N LEU A 190 -1.01 12.66 2.93
CA LEU A 190 -1.66 12.80 4.22
C LEU A 190 -1.06 11.80 5.20
N THR A 191 -0.73 12.26 6.41
CA THR A 191 -0.41 11.42 7.57
C THR A 191 -1.34 11.78 8.72
N MET A 192 -1.86 10.78 9.44
CA MET A 192 -2.76 10.95 10.58
C MET A 192 -2.41 10.04 11.75
N TRP A 193 -2.57 10.56 12.96
CA TRP A 193 -2.36 9.87 14.23
C TRP A 193 -3.56 10.03 15.17
N PHE A 194 -4.06 8.91 15.69
CA PHE A 194 -5.22 8.80 16.58
C PHE A 194 -4.81 8.35 18.00
#